data_AF-A0A1B8Y548-F1
#
_entry.id   AF-A0A1B8Y548-F1
#
_cell.length_a   1.000
_cell.length_b   1.000
_cell.length_c   1.000
_cell.angle_alpha   90.00
_cell.angle_beta   90.00
_cell.angle_gamma   90.00
#
_symmetry.space_group_name_H-M   'P 1'
#
loop_
_entity.id
_entity.type
_entity.pdbx_description
1 polymer ?
#
loop_
_entity_poly.entity_id
_entity_poly.type
_entity_poly.pdbx_seq_one_letter_code
_entity_poly.pdbx_strand_id
1 'polypeptide(L)'
;MDIKKGVSWTTVLYMIGEIQYGGRVTDDYDKRLLNTFAKVWFSETMFTQEFCFYKGYNIPKCNTVDHYLQYIQGLPTYDTPEVFGLHPNADITYQSKLAKDLLDTILSIQPKDSSVKERLQKMGPFQPMNIFLRQEIDRMQRIISLVRTTLTDLKLAIDGTIIMSENLRDAFGLLYDARIPERWKKASWESSTLGFWFTELLERNKQFSSWIFESRPNCFWMTGFFNPQRFLTAMRQEITRANKGWALDSVILCNEVTKWMKGDITAPASEGVYVYGLYLDGAGWDRRNLKLMESKPKVLPYILEYKAIRI
;
A
#
# COMPACT_ATOMS: atom_id res chain seq x y z
N MET A 1 17.59 -35.17 -35.18
CA MET A 1 17.67 -35.82 -33.85
C MET A 1 17.22 -37.25 -34.02
N ASP A 2 18.01 -38.21 -33.59
CA ASP A 2 17.63 -39.63 -33.65
C ASP A 2 16.61 -39.90 -32.53
N ILE A 3 15.33 -39.99 -32.89
CA ILE A 3 14.19 -40.18 -31.97
C ILE A 3 14.38 -41.44 -31.12
N LYS A 4 15.21 -42.40 -31.58
CA LYS A 4 15.49 -43.65 -30.87
C LYS A 4 16.43 -43.50 -29.66
N LYS A 5 17.18 -42.40 -29.55
CA LYS A 5 18.18 -42.21 -28.47
C LYS A 5 17.63 -41.60 -27.18
N GLY A 6 16.38 -41.13 -27.17
CA GLY A 6 15.76 -40.49 -26.00
C GLY A 6 16.39 -39.13 -25.65
N VAL A 7 15.94 -38.55 -24.53
CA VAL A 7 16.46 -37.27 -24.02
C VAL A 7 17.77 -37.49 -23.26
N SER A 8 18.82 -36.75 -23.60
CA SER A 8 20.06 -36.75 -22.81
C SER A 8 19.92 -35.83 -21.59
N TRP A 9 19.41 -36.38 -20.48
CA TRP A 9 19.21 -35.61 -19.25
C TRP A 9 20.49 -35.00 -18.70
N THR A 10 21.64 -35.67 -18.82
CA THR A 10 22.94 -35.10 -18.44
C THR A 10 23.23 -33.79 -19.18
N THR A 11 22.91 -33.74 -20.47
CA THR A 11 23.10 -32.54 -21.29
C THR A 11 22.10 -31.45 -20.91
N VAL A 12 20.82 -31.81 -20.72
CA VAL A 12 19.76 -30.86 -20.31
C VAL A 12 20.07 -30.25 -18.96
N LEU A 13 20.42 -31.07 -17.97
CA LEU A 13 20.77 -30.63 -16.62
C LEU A 13 22.00 -29.73 -16.63
N TYR A 14 23.03 -30.06 -17.43
CA TYR A 14 24.20 -29.21 -17.59
C TYR A 14 23.86 -27.85 -18.21
N MET A 15 23.04 -27.83 -19.28
CA MET A 15 22.61 -26.59 -19.92
C MET A 15 21.80 -25.70 -18.97
N ILE A 16 20.90 -26.27 -18.18
CA ILE A 16 20.05 -25.50 -17.24
C ILE A 16 20.88 -25.04 -16.03
N GLY A 17 21.54 -25.99 -15.37
CA GLY A 17 22.20 -25.79 -14.08
C GLY A 17 23.51 -25.02 -14.16
N GLU A 18 24.34 -25.27 -15.17
CA GLU A 18 25.69 -24.68 -15.28
C GLU A 18 25.72 -23.48 -16.25
N ILE A 19 25.06 -23.59 -17.40
CA ILE A 19 25.16 -22.56 -18.46
C ILE A 19 24.10 -21.47 -18.29
N GLN A 20 22.81 -21.82 -18.37
CA GLN A 20 21.72 -20.84 -18.48
C GLN A 20 21.52 -20.05 -17.18
N TYR A 21 21.47 -20.76 -16.05
CA TYR A 21 21.24 -20.15 -14.74
C TYR A 21 22.50 -20.13 -13.87
N GLY A 22 23.35 -21.17 -13.95
CA GLY A 22 24.57 -21.29 -13.14
C GLY A 22 25.55 -20.14 -13.25
N GLY A 23 25.71 -19.54 -14.44
CA GLY A 23 26.56 -18.37 -14.65
C GLY A 23 26.09 -17.09 -13.94
N ARG A 24 24.85 -17.07 -13.41
CA ARG A 24 24.29 -15.95 -12.64
C ARG A 24 24.30 -16.20 -11.13
N VAL A 25 24.57 -17.43 -10.71
CA VAL A 25 24.62 -17.82 -9.31
C VAL A 25 26.09 -17.81 -8.88
N THR A 26 26.41 -17.01 -7.87
CA THR A 26 27.79 -16.86 -7.40
C THR A 26 28.10 -17.73 -6.20
N ASP A 27 27.10 -18.05 -5.39
CA ASP A 27 27.25 -18.89 -4.19
C ASP A 27 27.21 -20.39 -4.53
N ASP A 28 28.11 -21.17 -3.96
CA ASP A 28 28.26 -22.60 -4.27
C ASP A 28 27.11 -23.45 -3.69
N TYR A 29 26.50 -23.04 -2.58
CA TYR A 29 25.32 -23.72 -2.03
C TYR A 29 24.08 -23.43 -2.88
N ASP A 30 23.91 -22.20 -3.37
CA ASP A 30 22.84 -21.86 -4.29
C ASP A 30 22.97 -22.62 -5.63
N LYS A 31 24.20 -22.78 -6.15
CA LYS A 31 24.45 -23.63 -7.33
C LYS A 31 24.08 -25.08 -7.07
N ARG A 32 24.44 -25.62 -5.91
CA ARG A 32 24.08 -26.99 -5.52
C ARG A 32 22.57 -27.15 -5.40
N LEU A 33 21.88 -26.18 -4.83
CA LEU A 33 20.43 -26.16 -4.71
C LEU A 33 19.75 -26.12 -6.09
N LEU A 34 20.18 -25.22 -6.97
CA LEU A 34 19.71 -25.11 -8.35
C LEU A 34 19.87 -26.43 -9.11
N ASN A 35 21.05 -27.05 -9.03
CA ASN A 35 21.33 -28.34 -9.66
C ASN A 35 20.48 -29.48 -9.08
N THR A 36 20.11 -29.39 -7.80
CA THR A 36 19.21 -30.35 -7.15
C THR A 36 17.79 -30.20 -7.67
N PHE A 37 17.26 -28.97 -7.75
CA PHE A 37 15.96 -28.70 -8.38
C PHE A 37 15.91 -29.18 -9.83
N ALA A 38 16.95 -28.87 -10.61
CA ALA A 38 17.02 -29.31 -12.00
C ALA A 38 16.92 -30.84 -12.12
N LYS A 39 17.64 -31.59 -11.26
CA LYS A 39 17.59 -33.06 -11.26
C LYS A 39 16.23 -33.64 -10.86
N VAL A 40 15.55 -33.01 -9.89
CA VAL A 40 14.24 -33.48 -9.41
C VAL A 40 13.15 -33.21 -10.45
N TRP A 41 13.19 -32.06 -11.11
CA TRP A 41 12.15 -31.64 -12.05
C TRP A 41 12.37 -32.13 -13.48
N PHE A 42 13.61 -32.23 -13.94
CA PHE A 42 13.95 -32.63 -15.30
C PHE A 42 14.53 -34.05 -15.33
N SER A 43 13.63 -35.02 -15.48
CA SER A 43 13.98 -36.43 -15.70
C SER A 43 12.89 -37.13 -16.50
N GLU A 44 13.11 -38.39 -16.90
CA GLU A 44 12.10 -39.19 -17.60
C GLU A 44 10.76 -39.28 -16.83
N THR A 45 10.79 -39.17 -15.50
CA THR A 45 9.56 -39.23 -14.68
C THR A 45 8.61 -38.08 -14.99
N MET A 46 9.11 -36.94 -15.48
CA MET A 46 8.33 -35.75 -15.84
C MET A 46 7.25 -36.06 -16.90
N PHE A 47 7.49 -37.06 -17.74
CA PHE A 47 6.55 -37.45 -18.79
C PHE A 47 5.47 -38.43 -18.33
N THR A 48 5.54 -38.93 -17.09
CA THR A 48 4.54 -39.84 -16.53
C THR A 48 3.28 -39.08 -16.11
N GLN A 49 2.13 -39.76 -16.10
CA GLN A 49 0.86 -39.13 -15.69
C GLN A 49 0.79 -38.81 -14.19
N GLU A 50 1.66 -39.43 -13.39
CA GLU A 50 1.72 -39.28 -11.94
C GLU A 50 2.64 -38.13 -11.50
N PHE A 51 3.43 -37.58 -12.42
CA PHE A 51 4.36 -36.50 -12.09
C PHE A 51 3.63 -35.20 -11.77
N CYS A 52 4.02 -34.61 -10.65
CA CYS A 52 3.63 -33.27 -10.25
C CYS A 52 4.84 -32.57 -9.62
N PHE A 53 4.91 -31.24 -9.75
CA PHE A 53 5.95 -30.45 -9.09
C PHE A 53 5.70 -30.37 -7.58
N TYR A 54 4.41 -30.31 -7.22
CA TYR A 54 3.87 -30.37 -5.88
C TYR A 54 2.42 -30.82 -5.97
N LYS A 55 1.80 -31.22 -4.84
CA LYS A 55 0.40 -31.67 -4.81
C LYS A 55 -0.51 -30.62 -5.45
N GLY A 56 -1.17 -30.98 -6.55
CA GLY A 56 -2.05 -30.08 -7.32
C GLY A 56 -1.37 -29.26 -8.43
N TYR A 57 -0.03 -29.27 -8.51
CA TYR A 57 0.77 -28.58 -9.53
C TYR A 57 1.25 -29.59 -10.57
N ASN A 58 0.34 -29.99 -11.46
CA ASN A 58 0.60 -30.97 -12.50
C ASN A 58 1.01 -30.28 -13.81
N ILE A 59 1.59 -31.04 -14.75
CA ILE A 59 1.83 -30.56 -16.11
C ILE A 59 0.53 -30.71 -16.91
N PRO A 60 -0.14 -29.61 -17.32
CA PRO A 60 -1.40 -29.71 -18.07
C PRO A 60 -1.14 -30.17 -19.51
N LYS A 61 -1.97 -31.11 -19.99
CA LYS A 61 -1.97 -31.56 -21.39
C LYS A 61 -2.89 -30.66 -22.20
N CYS A 62 -2.35 -29.56 -22.71
CA CYS A 62 -3.09 -28.59 -23.50
C CYS A 62 -2.48 -28.46 -24.90
N ASN A 63 -3.33 -28.16 -25.89
CA ASN A 63 -2.91 -28.05 -27.30
C ASN A 63 -2.83 -26.59 -27.76
N THR A 64 -3.36 -25.65 -26.97
CA THR A 64 -3.45 -24.22 -27.29
C THR A 64 -3.01 -23.38 -26.09
N VAL A 65 -2.46 -22.20 -26.37
CA VAL A 65 -1.99 -21.26 -25.34
C VAL A 65 -3.14 -20.84 -24.42
N ASP A 66 -4.34 -20.60 -24.96
CA ASP A 66 -5.50 -20.19 -24.16
C ASP A 66 -5.89 -21.22 -23.10
N HIS A 67 -5.78 -22.52 -23.41
CA HIS A 67 -6.05 -23.57 -22.42
C HIS A 67 -4.99 -23.61 -21.32
N TYR A 68 -3.72 -23.33 -21.65
CA TYR A 68 -2.67 -23.18 -20.63
C TYR A 68 -2.97 -21.98 -19.72
N LEU A 69 -3.37 -20.84 -20.29
CA LEU A 69 -3.71 -19.65 -19.51
C LEU A 69 -4.91 -19.87 -18.58
N GLN A 70 -5.97 -20.52 -19.08
CA GLN A 70 -7.13 -20.89 -18.25
C GLN A 70 -6.75 -21.82 -17.11
N TYR A 71 -5.88 -22.80 -17.34
CA TYR A 71 -5.39 -23.69 -16.29
C TYR A 71 -4.60 -22.93 -15.22
N ILE A 72 -3.68 -22.05 -15.63
CA ILE A 72 -2.89 -21.22 -14.72
C ILE A 72 -3.80 -20.30 -13.89
N GLN A 73 -4.85 -19.73 -14.49
CA GLN A 73 -5.83 -18.91 -13.78
C GLN A 73 -6.66 -19.70 -12.76
N GLY A 74 -6.74 -21.02 -12.91
CA GLY A 74 -7.40 -21.91 -11.95
C GLY A 74 -6.51 -22.35 -10.78
N LEU A 75 -5.21 -22.06 -10.82
CA LEU A 75 -4.31 -22.36 -9.70
C LEU A 75 -4.53 -21.39 -8.53
N PRO A 76 -4.14 -21.78 -7.30
CA PRO A 76 -4.18 -20.89 -6.16
C PRO A 76 -3.44 -19.57 -6.43
N THR A 77 -4.00 -18.45 -5.96
CA THR A 77 -3.32 -17.14 -6.04
C THR A 77 -2.17 -17.02 -5.03
N TYR A 78 -2.09 -17.94 -4.07
CA TYR A 78 -1.08 -18.00 -3.01
C TYR A 78 -0.56 -19.42 -2.88
N ASP A 79 0.77 -19.59 -2.91
CA ASP A 79 1.46 -20.86 -2.81
C ASP A 79 2.00 -21.05 -1.38
N THR A 80 1.88 -22.26 -0.82
CA THR A 80 2.47 -22.56 0.50
C THR A 80 3.98 -22.82 0.37
N PRO A 81 4.79 -22.64 1.44
CA PRO A 81 6.25 -22.83 1.39
C PRO A 81 6.68 -24.20 0.88
N GLU A 82 5.88 -25.23 1.14
CA GLU A 82 6.14 -26.60 0.72
C GLU A 82 6.14 -26.75 -0.81
N VAL A 83 5.42 -25.90 -1.56
CA VAL A 83 5.47 -25.85 -3.03
C VAL A 83 6.92 -25.58 -3.50
N PHE A 84 7.68 -24.82 -2.71
CA PHE A 84 9.08 -24.49 -2.95
C PHE A 84 10.06 -25.42 -2.23
N GLY A 85 9.58 -26.49 -1.59
CA GLY A 85 10.40 -27.42 -0.81
C GLY A 85 10.81 -26.88 0.56
N LEU A 86 10.16 -25.82 1.06
CA LEU A 86 10.43 -25.25 2.37
C LEU A 86 9.53 -25.88 3.45
N HIS A 87 9.96 -25.82 4.70
CA HIS A 87 9.15 -26.25 5.84
C HIS A 87 8.01 -25.24 6.10
N PRO A 88 6.81 -25.66 6.56
CA PRO A 88 5.69 -24.75 6.88
C PRO A 88 6.07 -23.60 7.84
N ASN A 89 7.03 -23.83 8.74
CA ASN A 89 7.57 -22.79 9.64
C ASN A 89 8.29 -21.63 8.92
N ALA A 90 8.66 -21.78 7.66
CA ALA A 90 9.23 -20.70 6.85
C ALA A 90 8.24 -19.52 6.75
N ASP A 91 6.94 -19.81 6.66
CA ASP A 91 5.90 -18.79 6.73
C ASP A 91 5.92 -18.08 8.07
N ILE A 92 5.91 -18.81 9.19
CA ILE A 92 5.94 -18.20 10.54
C ILE A 92 7.16 -17.27 10.68
N THR A 93 8.31 -17.66 10.14
CA THR A 93 9.54 -16.87 10.17
C THR A 93 9.44 -15.60 9.33
N TYR A 94 8.96 -15.73 8.09
CA TYR A 94 8.73 -14.58 7.19
C TYR A 94 7.72 -13.60 7.80
N GLN A 95 6.65 -14.13 8.39
CA GLN A 95 5.58 -13.34 9.00
C GLN A 95 6.03 -12.61 10.27
N SER A 96 6.83 -13.27 11.12
CA SER A 96 7.44 -12.62 12.29
C SER A 96 8.32 -11.46 11.86
N LYS A 97 9.08 -11.64 10.76
CA LYS A 97 9.91 -10.57 10.19
C LYS A 97 9.07 -9.43 9.61
N LEU A 98 8.03 -9.73 8.82
CA LEU A 98 7.14 -8.71 8.25
C LEU A 98 6.42 -7.91 9.36
N ALA A 99 5.85 -8.58 10.35
CA ALA A 99 5.19 -7.94 11.48
C ALA A 99 6.16 -7.06 12.28
N LYS A 100 7.41 -7.52 12.45
CA LYS A 100 8.48 -6.74 13.08
C LYS A 100 8.87 -5.53 12.25
N ASP A 101 9.06 -5.68 10.95
CA ASP A 101 9.44 -4.57 10.05
C ASP A 101 8.34 -3.50 10.01
N LEU A 102 7.06 -3.92 9.97
CA LEU A 102 5.91 -3.01 10.08
C LEU A 102 5.87 -2.30 11.44
N LEU A 103 6.08 -3.04 12.53
CA LEU A 103 6.09 -2.48 13.88
C LEU A 103 7.24 -1.48 14.07
N ASP A 104 8.45 -1.82 13.64
CA ASP A 104 9.63 -0.97 13.72
C ASP A 104 9.43 0.30 12.89
N THR A 105 8.82 0.19 11.71
CA THR A 105 8.45 1.35 10.89
C THR A 105 7.46 2.25 11.62
N ILE A 106 6.40 1.69 12.22
CA ILE A 106 5.41 2.48 13.00
C ILE A 106 6.05 3.16 14.21
N LEU A 107 6.97 2.48 14.90
CA LEU A 107 7.69 3.05 16.04
C LEU A 107 8.60 4.20 15.60
N SER A 108 9.21 4.10 14.41
CA SER A 108 10.12 5.12 13.89
C SER A 108 9.43 6.44 13.51
N ILE A 109 8.16 6.38 13.10
CA ILE A 109 7.41 7.55 12.61
C ILE A 109 6.59 8.25 13.70
N GLN A 110 6.48 7.70 14.91
CA GLN A 110 5.72 8.34 15.98
C GLN A 110 6.56 9.45 16.66
N PRO A 111 6.12 10.72 16.59
CA PRO A 111 6.62 11.72 17.51
C PRO A 111 6.18 11.36 18.93
N LYS A 112 7.01 11.64 19.94
CA LYS A 112 6.63 11.44 21.35
C LYS A 112 5.30 12.16 21.62
N ASP A 113 4.28 11.47 22.13
CA ASP A 113 2.92 12.01 22.35
C ASP A 113 2.91 13.36 23.10
N SER A 114 3.88 13.58 24.00
CA SER A 114 4.07 14.86 24.70
C SER A 114 4.35 16.01 23.73
N SER A 115 5.20 15.80 22.74
CA SER A 115 5.58 16.83 21.76
C SER A 115 4.42 17.28 20.88
N VAL A 116 3.55 16.35 20.47
CA VAL A 116 2.34 16.66 19.69
C VAL A 116 1.38 17.50 20.52
N LYS A 117 1.13 17.11 21.78
CA LYS A 117 0.24 17.85 22.69
C LYS A 117 0.74 19.28 22.95
N GLU A 118 2.04 19.44 23.23
CA GLU A 118 2.65 20.75 23.45
C GLU A 118 2.54 21.66 22.22
N ARG A 119 2.78 21.12 21.02
CA ARG A 119 2.68 21.88 19.77
C ARG A 119 1.24 22.29 19.47
N LEU A 120 0.27 21.39 19.67
CA LEU A 120 -1.16 21.70 19.51
C LEU A 120 -1.61 22.83 20.45
N GLN A 121 -1.08 22.88 21.67
CA GLN A 121 -1.36 23.98 22.60
C GLN A 121 -0.78 25.31 22.10
N LYS A 122 0.45 25.29 21.57
CA LYS A 122 1.13 26.49 21.04
C LYS A 122 0.45 27.08 19.79
N MET A 123 -0.21 26.27 18.96
CA MET A 123 -0.89 26.74 17.75
C MET A 123 -2.10 27.63 18.04
N GLY A 124 -2.65 27.59 19.26
CA GLY A 124 -3.82 28.36 19.65
C GLY A 124 -5.13 27.59 19.41
N PRO A 125 -6.03 27.52 20.41
CA PRO A 125 -7.13 26.56 20.42
C PRO A 125 -8.35 26.96 19.60
N PHE A 126 -8.48 28.23 19.19
CA PHE A 126 -9.73 28.78 18.64
C PHE A 126 -9.73 29.02 17.13
N GLN A 127 -8.59 28.85 16.46
CA GLN A 127 -8.54 28.95 15.01
C GLN A 127 -9.21 27.71 14.38
N PRO A 128 -10.18 27.87 13.46
CA PRO A 128 -10.95 26.75 12.91
C PRO A 128 -10.07 25.66 12.30
N MET A 129 -9.02 26.04 11.58
CA MET A 129 -8.07 25.12 10.97
C MET A 129 -7.24 24.32 11.99
N ASN A 130 -6.92 24.91 13.15
CA ASN A 130 -6.20 24.21 14.22
C ASN A 130 -7.13 23.21 14.93
N ILE A 131 -8.39 23.57 15.13
CA ILE A 131 -9.41 22.66 15.68
C ILE A 131 -9.60 21.46 14.73
N PHE A 132 -9.67 21.73 13.42
CA PHE A 132 -9.72 20.69 12.40
C PHE A 132 -8.49 19.77 12.48
N LEU A 133 -7.28 20.33 12.40
CA LEU A 133 -6.03 19.56 12.44
C LEU A 133 -5.93 18.69 13.70
N ARG A 134 -6.28 19.23 14.87
CA ARG A 134 -6.26 18.48 16.13
C ARG A 134 -7.12 17.23 16.06
N GLN A 135 -8.32 17.33 15.51
CA GLN A 135 -9.24 16.19 15.44
C GLN A 135 -8.80 15.15 14.42
N GLU A 136 -8.17 15.58 13.32
CA GLU A 136 -7.55 14.67 12.36
C GLU A 136 -6.36 13.92 12.97
N ILE A 137 -5.50 14.62 13.71
CA ILE A 137 -4.38 14.02 14.46
C ILE A 137 -4.90 13.03 15.50
N ASP A 138 -5.92 13.41 16.29
CA ASP A 138 -6.49 12.52 17.30
C ASP A 138 -7.04 11.23 16.66
N ARG A 139 -7.66 11.30 15.48
CA ARG A 139 -8.12 10.13 14.74
C ARG A 139 -6.94 9.30 14.20
N MET A 140 -5.94 9.95 13.63
CA MET A 140 -4.72 9.29 13.13
C MET A 140 -4.02 8.51 14.25
N GLN A 141 -3.85 9.10 15.43
CA GLN A 141 -3.20 8.47 16.57
C GLN A 141 -3.98 7.26 17.10
N ARG A 142 -5.31 7.28 17.05
CA ARG A 142 -6.13 6.09 17.40
C ARG A 142 -5.83 4.91 16.47
N ILE A 143 -5.70 5.16 15.17
CA ILE A 143 -5.39 4.11 14.18
C ILE A 143 -3.97 3.59 14.40
N ILE A 144 -2.99 4.49 14.55
CA ILE A 144 -1.60 4.10 14.83
C ILE A 144 -1.52 3.25 16.12
N SER A 145 -2.21 3.66 17.18
CA SER A 145 -2.25 2.91 18.43
C SER A 145 -2.89 1.52 18.24
N LEU A 146 -3.99 1.43 17.50
CA LEU A 146 -4.65 0.16 17.18
C LEU A 146 -3.71 -0.80 16.44
N VAL A 147 -3.02 -0.33 15.41
CA VAL A 147 -2.08 -1.13 14.62
C VAL A 147 -0.91 -1.58 15.49
N ARG A 148 -0.32 -0.66 16.25
CA ARG A 148 0.79 -0.94 17.16
C ARG A 148 0.42 -2.01 18.18
N THR A 149 -0.72 -1.88 18.85
CA THR A 149 -1.20 -2.89 19.81
C THR A 149 -1.38 -4.23 19.12
N THR A 150 -2.04 -4.26 17.95
CA THR A 150 -2.25 -5.51 17.19
C THR A 150 -0.92 -6.19 16.86
N LEU A 151 0.05 -5.47 16.31
CA LEU A 151 1.36 -6.02 15.92
C LEU A 151 2.22 -6.43 17.13
N THR A 152 2.16 -5.66 18.22
CA THR A 152 2.87 -5.98 19.47
C THR A 152 2.33 -7.27 20.09
N ASP A 153 1.00 -7.37 20.19
CA ASP A 153 0.33 -8.54 20.73
C ASP A 153 0.56 -9.76 19.84
N LEU A 154 0.53 -9.60 18.52
CA LEU A 154 0.89 -10.66 17.57
C LEU A 154 2.30 -11.20 17.81
N LYS A 155 3.28 -10.30 17.95
CA LYS A 155 4.67 -10.69 18.24
C LYS A 155 4.75 -11.48 19.55
N LEU A 156 4.16 -10.95 20.62
CA LEU A 156 4.14 -11.63 21.93
C LEU A 156 3.42 -12.99 21.88
N ALA A 157 2.38 -13.12 21.06
CA ALA A 157 1.63 -14.36 20.90
C ALA A 157 2.42 -15.42 20.11
N ILE A 158 3.15 -15.01 19.07
CA ILE A 158 4.06 -15.87 18.30
C ILE A 158 5.22 -16.34 19.18
N ASP A 159 5.76 -15.46 20.02
CA ASP A 159 6.82 -15.78 20.98
C ASP A 159 6.31 -16.62 22.17
N GLY A 160 5.01 -16.95 22.23
CA GLY A 160 4.41 -17.75 23.29
C GLY A 160 4.27 -17.02 24.64
N THR A 161 4.51 -15.71 24.67
CA THR A 161 4.40 -14.88 25.88
C THR A 161 2.95 -14.60 26.25
N ILE A 162 2.08 -14.42 25.26
CA ILE A 162 0.63 -14.25 25.46
C ILE A 162 -0.17 -15.28 24.65
N ILE A 163 -1.44 -15.48 25.03
CA ILE A 163 -2.32 -16.42 24.34
C ILE A 163 -2.77 -15.83 22.99
N MET A 164 -2.65 -16.62 21.92
CA MET A 164 -3.18 -16.29 20.60
C MET A 164 -4.71 -16.27 20.60
N SER A 165 -5.29 -15.09 20.78
CA SER A 165 -6.75 -14.88 20.71
C SER A 165 -7.28 -15.03 19.27
N GLU A 166 -8.59 -15.23 19.13
CA GLU A 166 -9.26 -15.30 17.81
C GLU A 166 -9.00 -14.04 16.98
N ASN A 167 -9.12 -12.84 17.58
CA ASN A 167 -8.85 -11.59 16.88
C ASN A 167 -7.39 -11.47 16.39
N LEU A 168 -6.43 -11.97 17.18
CA LEU A 168 -5.03 -11.99 16.78
C LEU A 168 -4.82 -13.01 15.66
N ARG A 169 -5.43 -14.19 15.75
CA ARG A 169 -5.36 -15.21 14.70
C ARG A 169 -5.96 -14.72 13.37
N ASP A 170 -7.09 -14.03 13.42
CA ASP A 170 -7.73 -13.44 12.23
C ASP A 170 -6.87 -12.33 11.63
N ALA A 171 -6.35 -11.42 12.47
CA ALA A 171 -5.43 -10.38 12.02
C ALA A 171 -4.17 -11.00 11.41
N PHE A 172 -3.63 -12.06 12.01
CA PHE A 172 -2.48 -12.80 11.50
C PHE A 172 -2.75 -13.38 10.11
N GLY A 173 -3.87 -14.09 9.93
CA GLY A 173 -4.26 -14.65 8.63
C GLY A 173 -4.48 -13.59 7.55
N LEU A 174 -5.14 -12.48 7.91
CA LEU A 174 -5.35 -11.38 6.95
C LEU A 174 -4.04 -10.70 6.55
N LEU A 175 -3.14 -10.46 7.51
CA LEU A 175 -1.82 -9.89 7.21
C LEU A 175 -0.99 -10.83 6.34
N TYR A 176 -1.09 -12.15 6.58
CA TYR A 176 -0.47 -13.19 5.76
C TYR A 176 -0.93 -13.09 4.30
N ASP A 177 -2.24 -12.96 4.07
CA ASP A 177 -2.84 -12.82 2.74
C ASP A 177 -2.62 -11.43 2.10
N ALA A 178 -1.79 -10.57 2.70
CA ALA A 178 -1.60 -9.17 2.32
C ALA A 178 -2.91 -8.34 2.30
N ARG A 179 -3.87 -8.74 3.15
CA ARG A 179 -5.16 -8.09 3.35
C ARG A 179 -5.14 -7.25 4.63
N ILE A 180 -6.01 -6.24 4.64
CA ILE A 180 -6.13 -5.33 5.77
C ILE A 180 -7.02 -5.99 6.83
N PRO A 181 -6.58 -6.10 8.11
CA PRO A 181 -7.42 -6.57 9.20
C PRO A 181 -8.72 -5.77 9.32
N GLU A 182 -9.84 -6.46 9.53
CA GLU A 182 -11.18 -5.83 9.55
C GLU A 182 -11.32 -4.74 10.63
N ARG A 183 -10.64 -4.91 11.77
CA ARG A 183 -10.59 -3.89 12.82
C ARG A 183 -9.89 -2.62 12.35
N TRP A 184 -8.84 -2.74 11.53
CA TRP A 184 -8.12 -1.58 10.98
C TRP A 184 -8.97 -0.90 9.91
N LYS A 185 -9.58 -1.65 8.99
CA LYS A 185 -10.50 -1.11 7.97
C LYS A 185 -11.61 -0.27 8.60
N LYS A 186 -12.33 -0.83 9.58
CA LYS A 186 -13.43 -0.13 10.28
C LYS A 186 -13.01 1.17 10.95
N ALA A 187 -11.76 1.27 11.42
CA ALA A 187 -11.25 2.45 12.09
C ALA A 187 -10.65 3.50 11.13
N SER A 188 -10.32 3.12 9.90
CA SER A 188 -9.45 3.89 9.00
C SER A 188 -10.17 4.36 7.73
N TRP A 189 -9.67 3.96 6.56
CA TRP A 189 -10.14 4.28 5.22
C TRP A 189 -10.13 3.01 4.36
N GLU A 190 -10.86 3.06 3.26
CA GLU A 190 -10.87 1.99 2.26
C GLU A 190 -9.55 2.00 1.47
N SER A 191 -8.97 0.82 1.30
CA SER A 191 -7.75 0.62 0.52
C SER A 191 -7.72 -0.78 -0.08
N SER A 192 -7.03 -0.95 -1.20
CA SER A 192 -7.08 -2.16 -2.02
C SER A 192 -6.25 -3.30 -1.46
N THR A 193 -5.08 -3.00 -0.89
CA THR A 193 -4.17 -4.00 -0.31
C THR A 193 -3.55 -3.46 0.98
N LEU A 194 -2.98 -4.36 1.79
CA LEU A 194 -2.23 -3.97 2.98
C LEU A 194 -1.06 -3.00 2.65
N GLY A 195 -0.38 -3.22 1.53
CA GLY A 195 0.76 -2.39 1.10
C GLY A 195 0.35 -0.95 0.75
N PHE A 196 -0.74 -0.79 0.00
CA PHE A 196 -1.30 0.53 -0.29
C PHE A 196 -1.79 1.21 0.99
N TRP A 197 -2.55 0.48 1.80
CA TRP A 197 -3.05 1.00 3.07
C TRP A 197 -1.94 1.50 3.98
N PHE A 198 -0.84 0.74 4.07
CA PHE A 198 0.31 1.14 4.88
C PHE A 198 1.00 2.38 4.32
N THR A 199 1.17 2.48 3.00
CA THR A 199 1.74 3.67 2.36
C THR A 199 0.86 4.90 2.64
N GLU A 200 -0.46 4.77 2.50
CA GLU A 200 -1.41 5.83 2.83
C GLU A 200 -1.35 6.23 4.32
N LEU A 201 -1.16 5.26 5.23
CA LEU A 201 -0.97 5.52 6.66
C LEU A 201 0.26 6.40 6.89
N LEU A 202 1.37 6.08 6.23
CA LEU A 202 2.61 6.85 6.32
C LEU A 202 2.44 8.26 5.75
N GLU A 203 1.84 8.40 4.57
CA GLU A 203 1.64 9.69 3.90
C GLU A 203 0.67 10.58 4.67
N ARG A 204 -0.43 10.03 5.19
CA ARG A 204 -1.38 10.77 6.04
C ARG A 204 -0.72 11.23 7.32
N ASN A 205 0.01 10.35 8.02
CA ASN A 205 0.75 10.73 9.22
C ASN A 205 1.75 11.86 8.92
N LYS A 206 2.51 11.73 7.83
CA LYS A 206 3.49 12.72 7.40
C LYS A 206 2.85 14.08 7.11
N GLN A 207 1.68 14.11 6.46
CA GLN A 207 0.94 15.36 6.25
C GLN A 207 0.65 16.07 7.58
N PHE A 208 0.15 15.35 8.58
CA PHE A 208 -0.18 15.95 9.87
C PHE A 208 1.06 16.32 10.69
N SER A 209 2.07 15.45 10.70
CA SER A 209 3.35 15.67 11.38
C SER A 209 4.10 16.87 10.81
N SER A 210 4.22 16.99 9.49
CA SER A 210 4.86 18.17 8.86
C SER A 210 4.09 19.45 9.18
N TRP A 211 2.75 19.42 9.15
CA TRP A 211 1.94 20.58 9.50
C TRP A 211 2.22 21.06 10.93
N ILE A 212 2.26 20.15 11.91
CA ILE A 212 2.45 20.53 13.32
C ILE A 212 3.91 20.85 13.70
N PHE A 213 4.89 20.15 13.10
CA PHE A 213 6.31 20.29 13.48
C PHE A 213 7.09 21.26 12.62
N GLU A 214 6.71 21.44 11.36
CA GLU A 214 7.40 22.33 10.42
C GLU A 214 6.60 23.63 10.25
N SER A 215 5.53 23.59 9.47
CA SER A 215 4.66 24.75 9.21
C SER A 215 3.38 24.32 8.49
N ARG A 216 2.38 25.21 8.47
CA ARG A 216 1.16 25.01 7.69
C ARG A 216 1.49 24.83 6.20
N PRO A 217 1.03 23.74 5.55
CA PRO A 217 1.23 23.54 4.11
C PRO A 217 0.61 24.66 3.28
N ASN A 218 1.28 25.05 2.19
CA ASN A 218 0.70 25.93 1.17
C ASN A 218 -0.35 25.19 0.32
N CYS A 219 -0.25 23.86 0.22
CA CYS A 219 -1.13 23.00 -0.55
C CYS A 219 -1.46 21.73 0.25
N PHE A 220 -2.74 21.34 0.29
CA PHE A 220 -3.25 20.28 1.14
C PHE A 220 -3.64 19.03 0.35
N TRP A 221 -3.24 17.85 0.82
CA TRP A 221 -3.72 16.59 0.25
C TRP A 221 -5.13 16.33 0.76
N MET A 222 -6.14 16.66 -0.05
CA MET A 222 -7.52 16.69 0.42
C MET A 222 -8.08 15.30 0.70
N THR A 223 -7.72 14.32 -0.13
CA THR A 223 -8.08 12.90 0.08
C THR A 223 -7.27 12.25 1.20
N GLY A 224 -6.19 12.90 1.65
CA GLY A 224 -5.42 12.57 2.84
C GLY A 224 -6.13 12.90 4.16
N PHE A 225 -7.21 13.68 4.15
CA PHE A 225 -8.03 13.93 5.34
C PHE A 225 -9.07 12.84 5.58
N PHE A 226 -9.35 12.57 6.86
CA PHE A 226 -10.46 11.74 7.29
C PHE A 226 -11.81 12.43 7.14
N ASN A 227 -11.85 13.77 7.24
CA ASN A 227 -13.07 14.55 7.03
C ASN A 227 -12.82 15.81 6.16
N PRO A 228 -12.78 15.65 4.82
CA PRO A 228 -12.59 16.77 3.90
C PRO A 228 -13.67 17.86 4.00
N GLN A 229 -14.91 17.50 4.36
CA GLN A 229 -15.98 18.48 4.52
C GLN A 229 -15.68 19.44 5.68
N ARG A 230 -15.17 18.93 6.80
CA ARG A 230 -14.80 19.75 7.95
C ARG A 230 -13.59 20.64 7.67
N PHE A 231 -12.66 20.20 6.83
CA PHE A 231 -11.59 21.04 6.31
C PHE A 231 -12.16 22.26 5.56
N LEU A 232 -13.09 22.04 4.62
CA LEU A 232 -13.72 23.12 3.86
C LEU A 232 -14.50 24.08 4.77
N THR A 233 -15.22 23.57 5.76
CA THR A 233 -15.93 24.40 6.74
C THR A 233 -14.97 25.24 7.59
N ALA A 234 -13.86 24.65 8.06
CA ALA A 234 -12.85 25.36 8.82
C ALA A 234 -12.20 26.47 7.99
N MET A 235 -11.87 26.18 6.72
CA MET A 235 -11.34 27.16 5.77
C MET A 235 -12.33 28.33 5.54
N ARG A 236 -13.63 28.03 5.33
CA ARG A 236 -14.68 29.07 5.21
C ARG A 236 -14.77 29.95 6.45
N GLN A 237 -14.74 29.35 7.64
CA GLN A 237 -14.78 30.10 8.90
C GLN A 237 -13.56 31.00 9.07
N GLU A 238 -12.38 30.52 8.69
CA GLU A 238 -11.13 31.29 8.80
C GLU A 238 -11.15 32.53 7.90
N ILE A 239 -11.55 32.38 6.63
CA ILE A 239 -11.60 33.49 5.68
C ILE A 239 -12.73 34.47 6.02
N THR A 240 -13.89 33.96 6.47
CA THR A 240 -14.98 34.83 6.95
C THR A 240 -14.51 35.69 8.13
N ARG A 241 -13.73 35.12 9.08
CA ARG A 241 -13.19 35.86 10.22
C ARG A 241 -12.10 36.87 9.84
N ALA A 242 -11.34 36.59 8.78
CA ALA A 242 -10.31 37.50 8.27
C ALA A 242 -10.91 38.72 7.56
N ASN A 243 -12.11 38.59 6.98
CA ASN A 243 -12.78 39.65 6.23
C ASN A 243 -13.84 40.38 7.08
N LYS A 244 -13.58 41.66 7.37
CA LYS A 244 -14.48 42.46 8.21
C LYS A 244 -15.85 42.64 7.54
N GLY A 245 -16.92 42.29 8.27
CA GLY A 245 -18.30 42.45 7.82
C GLY A 245 -18.87 41.27 7.03
N TRP A 246 -18.09 40.21 6.79
CA TRP A 246 -18.59 39.01 6.12
C TRP A 246 -19.36 38.12 7.10
N ALA A 247 -20.48 37.55 6.63
CA ALA A 247 -21.24 36.53 7.34
C ALA A 247 -20.99 35.17 6.70
N LEU A 248 -20.90 34.10 7.50
CA LEU A 248 -20.60 32.76 7.00
C LEU A 248 -21.62 32.27 5.94
N ASP A 249 -22.89 32.66 6.11
CA ASP A 249 -23.97 32.30 5.20
C ASP A 249 -23.89 33.00 3.84
N SER A 250 -23.17 34.13 3.76
CA SER A 250 -22.94 34.87 2.51
C SER A 250 -21.76 34.35 1.69
N VAL A 251 -20.99 33.41 2.24
CA VAL A 251 -19.71 32.93 1.70
C VAL A 251 -19.92 31.58 1.01
N ILE A 252 -19.65 31.50 -0.30
CA ILE A 252 -19.82 30.30 -1.13
C ILE A 252 -18.44 29.69 -1.44
N LEU A 253 -18.37 28.42 -1.86
CA LEU A 253 -17.13 27.81 -2.33
C LEU A 253 -17.05 27.91 -3.85
N CYS A 254 -15.95 28.45 -4.35
CA CYS A 254 -15.62 28.54 -5.77
C CYS A 254 -14.41 27.66 -6.08
N ASN A 255 -14.53 26.75 -7.04
CA ASN A 255 -13.44 25.84 -7.40
C ASN A 255 -12.82 26.25 -8.74
N GLU A 256 -11.50 26.38 -8.77
CA GLU A 256 -10.72 26.67 -9.98
C GLU A 256 -9.64 25.61 -10.16
N VAL A 257 -9.57 24.99 -11.35
CA VAL A 257 -8.49 24.05 -11.68
C VAL A 257 -7.33 24.83 -12.28
N THR A 258 -6.14 24.70 -11.69
CA THR A 258 -4.95 25.45 -12.12
C THR A 258 -4.07 24.63 -13.07
N LYS A 259 -3.13 25.30 -13.74
CA LYS A 259 -2.08 24.63 -14.54
C LYS A 259 -0.83 24.31 -13.71
N TRP A 260 -0.82 24.66 -12.43
CA TRP A 260 0.34 24.61 -11.55
C TRP A 260 0.63 23.17 -11.10
N MET A 261 1.92 22.88 -10.91
CA MET A 261 2.43 21.67 -10.28
C MET A 261 2.88 21.97 -8.84
N LYS A 262 3.26 20.93 -8.09
CA LYS A 262 3.72 21.04 -6.69
C LYS A 262 4.78 22.14 -6.48
N GLY A 263 5.75 22.21 -7.40
CA GLY A 263 6.88 23.13 -7.31
C GLY A 263 6.52 24.59 -7.59
N ASP A 264 5.40 24.84 -8.24
CA ASP A 264 4.96 26.20 -8.58
C ASP A 264 4.31 26.90 -7.37
N ILE A 265 3.84 26.15 -6.37
CA ILE A 265 3.14 26.66 -5.19
C ILE A 265 4.16 26.96 -4.08
N THR A 266 4.72 28.16 -4.09
CA THR A 266 5.71 28.61 -3.10
C THR A 266 5.11 29.41 -1.94
N ALA A 267 3.86 29.87 -2.08
CA ALA A 267 3.15 30.69 -1.09
C ALA A 267 1.71 30.20 -0.87
N PRO A 268 1.09 30.50 0.29
CA PRO A 268 -0.32 30.21 0.53
C PRO A 268 -1.21 31.03 -0.41
N ALA A 269 -2.42 30.54 -0.66
CA ALA A 269 -3.42 31.30 -1.41
C ALA A 269 -3.79 32.58 -0.67
N SER A 270 -3.99 33.68 -1.41
CA SER A 270 -4.48 34.94 -0.85
C SER A 270 -5.90 34.80 -0.28
N GLU A 271 -6.73 34.03 -0.98
CA GLU A 271 -8.08 33.65 -0.57
C GLU A 271 -8.27 32.17 -0.87
N GLY A 272 -8.74 31.42 0.12
CA GLY A 272 -8.96 29.98 0.00
C GLY A 272 -7.72 29.14 0.29
N VAL A 273 -7.60 28.01 -0.40
CA VAL A 273 -6.54 27.02 -0.23
C VAL A 273 -6.22 26.33 -1.56
N TYR A 274 -4.97 25.90 -1.74
CA TYR A 274 -4.63 24.95 -2.79
C TYR A 274 -4.81 23.51 -2.28
N VAL A 275 -5.38 22.64 -3.10
CA VAL A 275 -5.56 21.23 -2.78
C VAL A 275 -5.07 20.32 -3.90
N TYR A 276 -4.68 19.10 -3.53
CA TYR A 276 -4.32 18.04 -4.47
C TYR A 276 -4.88 16.68 -4.05
N GLY A 277 -4.70 15.69 -4.93
CA GLY A 277 -5.11 14.29 -4.70
C GLY A 277 -6.56 13.99 -5.04
N LEU A 278 -7.19 14.84 -5.86
CA LEU A 278 -8.51 14.59 -6.42
C LEU A 278 -8.37 13.81 -7.73
N TYR A 279 -9.41 13.10 -8.16
CA TYR A 279 -9.44 12.41 -9.45
C TYR A 279 -10.77 12.63 -10.16
N LEU A 280 -10.77 12.48 -11.48
CA LEU A 280 -11.96 12.40 -12.32
C LEU A 280 -12.17 10.95 -12.71
N ASP A 281 -13.40 10.48 -12.53
CA ASP A 281 -13.87 9.22 -13.09
C ASP A 281 -14.74 9.51 -14.32
N GLY A 282 -14.62 8.69 -15.36
CA GLY A 282 -15.35 8.86 -16.61
C GLY A 282 -14.91 10.03 -17.51
N ALA A 283 -13.91 10.82 -17.11
CA ALA A 283 -13.40 11.94 -17.92
C ALA A 283 -11.88 12.14 -17.74
N GLY A 284 -11.24 12.67 -18.77
CA GLY A 284 -9.88 13.21 -18.71
C GLY A 284 -9.86 14.72 -18.52
N TRP A 285 -8.69 15.27 -18.20
CA TRP A 285 -8.48 16.71 -18.11
C TRP A 285 -7.35 17.18 -19.04
N ASP A 286 -7.66 18.08 -19.96
CA ASP A 286 -6.66 18.75 -20.78
C ASP A 286 -6.10 19.95 -20.01
N ARG A 287 -4.95 19.74 -19.34
CA ARG A 287 -4.27 20.78 -18.55
C ARG A 287 -3.84 21.99 -19.39
N ARG A 288 -3.48 21.80 -20.66
CA ARG A 288 -2.99 22.92 -21.49
C ARG A 288 -4.11 23.92 -21.76
N ASN A 289 -5.30 23.40 -22.02
CA ASN A 289 -6.47 24.19 -22.39
C ASN A 289 -7.50 24.38 -21.26
N LEU A 290 -7.25 23.79 -20.07
CA LEU A 290 -8.15 23.81 -18.90
C LEU A 290 -9.58 23.36 -19.22
N LYS A 291 -9.71 22.23 -19.91
CA LYS A 291 -11.01 21.68 -20.30
C LYS A 291 -11.13 20.20 -20.01
N LEU A 292 -12.35 19.76 -19.76
CA LEU A 292 -12.68 18.35 -19.74
C LEU A 292 -12.48 17.76 -21.13
N MET A 293 -12.03 16.51 -21.17
CA MET A 293 -11.91 15.73 -22.39
C MET A 293 -12.39 14.31 -22.14
N GLU A 294 -12.68 13.59 -23.22
CA GLU A 294 -13.03 12.17 -23.11
C GLU A 294 -11.92 11.36 -22.46
N SER A 295 -12.32 10.38 -21.66
CA SER A 295 -11.38 9.46 -21.04
C SER A 295 -10.72 8.60 -22.11
N LYS A 296 -9.42 8.30 -21.93
CA LYS A 296 -8.74 7.36 -22.82
C LYS A 296 -9.26 5.94 -22.54
N PRO A 297 -9.51 5.12 -23.58
CA PRO A 297 -10.00 3.76 -23.38
C PRO A 297 -9.08 2.97 -22.44
N LYS A 298 -9.67 2.28 -21.45
CA LYS A 298 -8.97 1.42 -20.47
C LYS A 298 -7.96 2.15 -19.57
N VAL A 299 -8.09 3.46 -19.38
CA VAL A 299 -7.26 4.22 -18.42
C VAL A 299 -8.05 4.40 -17.11
N LEU A 300 -7.40 4.07 -15.99
CA LEU A 300 -7.88 4.31 -14.62
C LEU A 300 -8.20 5.80 -14.39
N PRO A 301 -8.97 6.17 -13.34
CA PRO A 301 -9.39 7.54 -13.07
C PRO A 301 -8.24 8.57 -13.22
N TYR A 302 -8.52 9.67 -13.91
CA TYR A 302 -7.53 10.72 -14.19
C TYR A 302 -7.24 11.51 -12.91
N ILE A 303 -6.00 11.48 -12.42
CA ILE A 303 -5.61 12.24 -11.23
C ILE A 303 -5.55 13.74 -11.57
N LEU A 304 -6.37 14.52 -10.89
CA LEU A 304 -6.30 15.97 -10.90
C LEU A 304 -5.19 16.39 -9.94
N GLU A 305 -4.08 16.84 -10.51
CA GLU A 305 -2.90 17.13 -9.73
C GLU A 305 -3.11 18.30 -8.75
N TYR A 306 -3.73 19.42 -9.17
CA TYR A 306 -3.90 20.59 -8.30
C TYR A 306 -5.19 21.36 -8.60
N LYS A 307 -5.87 21.84 -7.55
CA LYS A 307 -6.99 22.78 -7.62
C LYS A 307 -6.79 23.92 -6.63
N ALA A 308 -7.15 25.13 -7.02
CA ALA A 308 -7.40 26.21 -6.09
C ALA A 308 -8.87 26.15 -5.67
N ILE A 309 -9.13 26.06 -4.37
CA ILE A 309 -10.46 26.25 -3.80
C ILE A 309 -10.45 27.66 -3.23
N ARG A 310 -11.22 28.55 -3.84
CA ARG A 310 -11.43 29.93 -3.39
C ARG A 310 -12.82 30.06 -2.77
N ILE A 311 -13.05 31.20 -2.12
CA ILE A 311 -14.36 31.60 -1.61
C ILE A 311 -14.93 32.61 -2.58
#